data_AF-A0A7C8Z4I4-F1
#
_entry.id   AF-A0A7C8Z4I4-F1
#
_cell.length_a   1.000
_cell.length_b   1.000
_cell.length_c   1.000
_cell.angle_alpha   90.00
_cell.angle_beta   90.00
_cell.angle_gamma   90.00
#
_symmetry.space_group_name_H-M   'P 1'
#
loop_
_entity.id
_entity.type
_entity.pdbx_description
1 polymer ?
#
loop_
_entity_poly.entity_id
_entity_poly.type
_entity_poly.pdbx_seq_one_letter_code
_entity_poly.pdbx_strand_id
1 'polypeptide(L)'
;VSCGNVSLESSYEKVHECVYTSTLLYEYEGFGWKALTANAPYFSWRLAYSERFSTDFYICDRKSGIRSLVKVGRGCKLIPFIIESRLVNTNGNRFLSPNLIKWLTDRNLSAESRLIHLEEG
;
A
#
# COMPACT_ATOMS: atom_id res chain seq x y z
N VAL A 1 -19.72 4.45 -26.67
CA VAL A 1 -19.55 4.02 -25.26
C VAL A 1 -18.56 4.99 -24.64
N SER A 2 -19.02 5.92 -23.80
CA SER A 2 -18.13 6.81 -23.05
C SER A 2 -17.49 6.00 -21.93
N CYS A 3 -16.20 5.72 -22.07
CA CYS A 3 -15.43 4.87 -21.19
C CYS A 3 -15.33 5.47 -19.78
N GLY A 4 -15.25 4.60 -18.76
CA GLY A 4 -15.19 4.95 -17.35
C GLY A 4 -14.02 5.89 -17.05
N ASN A 5 -14.36 7.10 -16.60
CA ASN A 5 -13.45 8.21 -16.36
C ASN A 5 -12.94 8.27 -14.91
N VAL A 6 -12.99 7.16 -14.17
CA VAL A 6 -12.63 7.17 -12.75
C VAL A 6 -11.23 6.59 -12.61
N SER A 7 -10.23 7.47 -12.72
CA SER A 7 -8.89 7.14 -12.28
C SER A 7 -8.81 7.10 -10.76
N LEU A 8 -7.86 6.34 -10.24
CA LEU A 8 -7.64 6.22 -8.80
C LEU A 8 -6.76 7.36 -8.29
N GLU A 9 -6.82 7.55 -6.98
CA GLU A 9 -5.93 8.43 -6.23
C GLU A 9 -5.21 7.59 -5.17
N SER A 10 -3.91 7.82 -4.97
CA SER A 10 -3.17 7.18 -3.88
C SER A 10 -3.73 7.61 -2.53
N SER A 11 -3.62 6.73 -1.56
CA SER A 11 -4.25 6.88 -0.26
C SER A 11 -3.62 7.99 0.57
N TYR A 12 -2.28 8.03 0.63
CA TYR A 12 -1.52 8.92 1.49
C TYR A 12 -0.91 10.11 0.74
N GLU A 13 -0.14 9.87 -0.33
CA GLU A 13 0.47 10.96 -1.12
C GLU A 13 -0.50 11.74 -1.99
N LYS A 14 -1.70 11.20 -2.21
CA LYS A 14 -2.73 11.82 -3.06
C LYS A 14 -2.28 11.97 -4.53
N VAL A 15 -1.50 11.00 -5.02
CA VAL A 15 -1.14 10.94 -6.44
C VAL A 15 -2.38 10.59 -7.24
N HIS A 16 -2.77 11.45 -8.17
CA HIS A 16 -3.95 11.26 -9.02
C HIS A 16 -3.64 10.43 -10.27
N GLU A 17 -4.68 10.04 -10.99
CA GLU A 17 -4.59 9.38 -12.30
C GLU A 17 -3.97 7.97 -12.29
N CYS A 18 -4.04 7.30 -11.14
CA CYS A 18 -3.49 5.96 -10.99
C CYS A 18 -4.41 4.89 -11.61
N VAL A 19 -3.79 3.91 -12.29
CA VAL A 19 -4.48 2.69 -12.77
C VAL A 19 -4.62 1.65 -11.64
N TYR A 20 -3.67 1.67 -10.72
CA TYR A 20 -3.57 0.80 -9.57
C TYR A 20 -3.08 1.63 -8.38
N THR A 21 -3.59 1.34 -7.19
CA THR A 21 -3.07 1.90 -5.93
C THR A 21 -2.98 0.81 -4.88
N SER A 22 -1.99 0.93 -4.02
CA SER A 22 -1.75 0.04 -2.90
C SER A 22 -1.26 0.82 -1.70
N THR A 23 -1.75 0.45 -0.52
CA THR A 23 -1.27 1.05 0.72
C THR A 23 -1.17 -0.04 1.78
N LEU A 24 0.02 -0.15 2.36
CA LEU A 24 0.38 -1.15 3.35
C LEU A 24 0.88 -0.44 4.60
N LEU A 25 0.22 -0.69 5.72
CA LEU A 25 0.68 -0.22 7.03
C LEU A 25 1.26 -1.40 7.80
N TYR A 26 2.49 -1.23 8.25
CA TYR A 26 3.16 -2.19 9.11
C TYR A 26 3.35 -1.61 10.49
N GLU A 27 3.10 -2.45 11.49
CA GLU A 27 3.33 -2.16 12.89
C GLU A 27 4.53 -2.95 13.38
N TYR A 28 5.35 -2.29 14.18
CA TYR A 28 6.47 -2.97 14.82
C TYR A 28 5.96 -3.89 15.93
N GLU A 29 6.32 -5.17 15.85
CA GLU A 29 5.94 -6.18 16.86
C GLU A 29 6.94 -6.29 18.01
N GLY A 30 8.07 -5.59 17.94
CA GLY A 30 9.11 -5.68 18.96
C GLY A 30 10.36 -6.39 18.48
N PHE A 31 11.23 -6.61 19.45
CA PHE A 31 12.57 -7.16 19.28
C PHE A 31 12.58 -8.63 19.71
N GLY A 32 12.87 -9.53 18.77
CA GLY A 32 12.86 -10.97 19.01
C GLY A 32 14.25 -11.60 18.98
N TRP A 33 14.38 -12.75 19.65
CA TRP A 33 15.55 -13.63 19.58
C TRP A 33 15.09 -14.98 19.02
N LYS A 34 15.60 -15.40 17.86
CA LYS A 34 15.20 -16.68 17.26
C LYS A 34 16.12 -17.78 17.79
N ALA A 35 15.58 -18.67 18.63
CA ALA A 35 16.36 -19.63 19.43
C ALA A 35 17.04 -20.77 18.65
N LEU A 36 16.90 -20.86 17.32
CA LEU A 36 17.30 -22.06 16.58
C LEU A 36 18.46 -21.88 15.59
N THR A 37 18.76 -20.68 15.12
CA THR A 37 19.95 -20.40 14.31
C THR A 37 20.24 -18.90 14.30
N ALA A 38 21.43 -18.51 14.78
CA ALA A 38 22.03 -17.16 14.78
C ALA A 38 21.66 -16.22 15.95
N ASN A 39 22.71 -15.77 16.64
CA ASN A 39 22.75 -14.75 17.70
C ASN A 39 22.52 -13.31 17.17
N ALA A 40 21.63 -13.13 16.19
CA ALA A 40 21.33 -11.80 15.66
C ALA A 40 19.94 -11.36 16.15
N PRO A 41 19.83 -10.18 16.77
CA PRO A 41 18.53 -9.61 17.03
C PRO A 41 17.80 -9.31 15.73
N TYR A 42 16.50 -9.60 15.67
CA TYR A 42 15.67 -9.22 14.53
C TYR A 42 14.54 -8.29 14.96
N PHE A 43 14.27 -7.31 14.11
CA PHE A 43 13.13 -6.41 14.19
C PHE A 43 11.97 -7.06 13.44
N SER A 44 10.86 -7.38 14.10
CA SER A 44 9.66 -7.89 13.41
C SER A 44 8.67 -6.77 13.12
N TRP A 45 8.11 -6.84 11.91
CA TRP A 45 7.04 -5.98 11.43
C TRP A 45 5.85 -6.85 11.04
N ARG A 46 4.65 -6.46 11.48
CA ARG A 46 3.40 -7.11 11.13
C ARG A 46 2.57 -6.21 10.26
N LEU A 47 2.02 -6.78 9.18
CA LEU A 47 1.04 -6.09 8.36
C LEU A 47 -0.24 -5.87 9.17
N ALA A 48 -0.54 -4.61 9.47
CA ALA A 48 -1.71 -4.21 10.26
C ALA A 48 -2.89 -3.77 9.38
N TYR A 49 -2.60 -3.20 8.21
CA TYR A 49 -3.60 -2.76 7.25
C TYR A 49 -3.10 -2.95 5.82
N SER A 50 -4.01 -3.32 4.91
CA SER A 50 -3.72 -3.42 3.48
C SER A 50 -4.97 -3.04 2.67
N GLU A 51 -4.77 -2.11 1.74
CA GLU A 51 -5.76 -1.76 0.72
C GLU A 51 -5.09 -1.81 -0.65
N ARG A 52 -5.79 -2.36 -1.64
CA ARG A 52 -5.33 -2.45 -3.03
C ARG A 52 -6.52 -2.25 -3.97
N PHE A 53 -6.41 -1.30 -4.87
CA PHE A 53 -7.45 -0.96 -5.84
C PHE A 53 -6.88 -0.94 -7.26
N SER A 54 -7.73 -1.26 -8.23
CA SER A 54 -7.43 -1.10 -9.65
C SER A 54 -8.66 -0.57 -10.35
N THR A 55 -8.46 0.37 -11.28
CA THR A 55 -9.51 0.83 -12.20
C THR A 55 -9.44 0.07 -13.51
N ASP A 56 -10.50 0.15 -14.32
CA ASP A 56 -10.51 -0.40 -15.67
C ASP A 56 -9.44 0.29 -16.52
N PHE A 57 -8.59 -0.47 -17.23
CA PHE A 57 -7.54 0.09 -18.10
C PHE A 57 -7.44 -0.64 -19.43
N TYR A 58 -6.82 0.00 -20.43
CA TYR A 58 -6.59 -0.61 -21.73
C TYR A 58 -5.18 -1.16 -21.83
N ILE A 59 -5.04 -2.34 -22.41
CA ILE A 59 -3.76 -2.82 -22.94
C ILE A 59 -3.80 -2.64 -24.46
N CYS A 60 -2.77 -2.01 -25.02
CA CYS A 60 -2.62 -1.82 -26.45
C CYS A 60 -1.43 -2.62 -26.95
N ASP A 61 -1.64 -3.43 -27.99
CA ASP A 61 -0.53 -3.99 -28.73
C ASP A 61 0.06 -2.90 -29.64
N ARG A 62 1.34 -2.60 -29.47
CA ARG A 62 2.03 -1.54 -30.22
C ARG A 62 2.16 -1.87 -31.71
N LYS A 63 2.22 -3.16 -32.08
CA LYS A 63 2.41 -3.57 -33.49
C LYS A 63 1.10 -3.58 -34.27
N SER A 64 0.04 -4.17 -33.74
CA SER A 64 -1.26 -4.26 -34.42
C SER A 64 -2.18 -3.07 -34.16
N GLY A 65 -1.94 -2.28 -33.09
CA GLY A 65 -2.83 -1.21 -32.67
C GLY A 65 -4.12 -1.68 -31.98
N ILE A 66 -4.28 -2.99 -31.77
CA ILE A 66 -5.45 -3.56 -31.09
C ILE A 66 -5.44 -3.12 -29.62
N ARG A 67 -6.60 -2.65 -29.15
CA ARG A 67 -6.83 -2.27 -27.75
C ARG A 67 -7.83 -3.22 -27.11
N SER A 68 -7.49 -3.72 -25.93
CA SER A 68 -8.37 -4.56 -25.13
C SER A 68 -8.60 -3.92 -23.77
N LEU A 69 -9.86 -3.84 -23.34
CA LEU A 69 -10.23 -3.36 -22.01
C LEU A 69 -9.98 -4.47 -20.99
N VAL A 70 -9.25 -4.16 -19.93
CA VAL A 70 -9.02 -5.04 -18.79
C VAL A 70 -9.96 -4.62 -17.67
N LYS A 71 -10.79 -5.57 -17.23
CA LYS A 71 -11.65 -5.43 -16.05
C LYS A 71 -11.25 -6.50 -15.05
N VAL A 72 -11.03 -6.09 -13.79
CA VAL A 72 -10.74 -7.05 -12.73
C VAL A 72 -12.05 -7.48 -12.09
N GLY A 73 -12.39 -8.76 -12.24
CA GLY A 73 -13.58 -9.35 -11.64
C GLY A 73 -13.51 -9.42 -10.11
N ARG A 74 -14.66 -9.29 -9.45
CA ARG A 74 -14.77 -9.45 -7.99
C ARG A 74 -14.29 -10.85 -7.58
N GLY A 75 -13.30 -10.93 -6.69
CA GLY A 75 -12.72 -12.19 -6.21
C GLY A 75 -11.52 -12.71 -7.01
N CYS A 76 -11.11 -12.04 -8.08
CA CYS A 76 -9.89 -12.39 -8.80
C CYS A 76 -8.65 -12.08 -7.96
N LYS A 77 -7.68 -13.01 -7.95
CA LYS A 77 -6.38 -12.81 -7.30
C LYS A 77 -5.50 -11.94 -8.20
N LEU A 78 -5.22 -10.70 -7.77
CA LEU A 78 -4.25 -9.82 -8.40
C LEU A 78 -2.87 -10.05 -7.78
N ILE A 79 -1.85 -10.10 -8.62
CA ILE A 79 -0.45 -10.02 -8.20
C ILE A 79 0.05 -8.66 -8.70
N PRO A 80 0.26 -7.67 -7.83
CA PRO A 80 0.85 -6.41 -8.24
C PRO A 80 2.31 -6.63 -8.64
N PHE A 81 2.71 -5.99 -9.74
CA PHE A 81 4.11 -5.92 -10.18
C PHE A 81 4.75 -4.58 -9.81
N ILE A 82 3.99 -3.66 -9.23
CA ILE A 82 4.49 -2.40 -8.70
C ILE A 82 5.05 -2.71 -7.32
N ILE A 83 6.33 -2.38 -7.12
CA ILE A 83 6.97 -2.47 -5.82
C ILE A 83 6.52 -1.25 -5.02
N GLU A 84 5.88 -1.47 -3.88
CA GLU A 84 5.46 -0.39 -3.00
C GLU A 84 6.68 0.37 -2.45
N SER A 85 6.63 1.70 -2.51
CA SER A 85 7.66 2.59 -1.99
C SER A 85 7.40 2.88 -0.52
N ARG A 86 8.44 2.83 0.31
CA ARG A 86 8.33 3.22 1.72
C ARG A 86 8.26 4.74 1.85
N LEU A 87 7.09 5.24 2.23
CA LEU A 87 6.83 6.66 2.37
C LEU A 87 7.08 7.18 3.78
N VAL A 88 6.63 6.40 4.77
CA VAL A 88 6.73 6.77 6.19
C VAL A 88 7.53 5.70 6.90
N ASN A 89 8.47 6.11 7.75
CA ASN A 89 9.12 5.24 8.70
C ASN A 89 9.40 5.99 10.00
N THR A 90 8.72 5.61 11.08
CA THR A 90 8.96 6.20 12.39
C THR A 90 10.18 5.53 13.02
N ASN A 91 11.33 6.18 12.99
CA ASN A 91 12.56 5.65 13.61
C ASN A 91 12.62 6.05 15.08
N GLY A 92 12.17 5.19 15.99
CA GLY A 92 12.31 5.35 17.45
C GLY A 92 11.52 6.51 18.07
N ASN A 93 11.06 7.48 17.26
CA ASN A 93 10.25 8.59 17.71
C ASN A 93 8.77 8.21 17.68
N ARG A 94 8.11 8.48 18.80
CA ARG A 94 6.78 7.97 19.14
C ARG A 94 5.66 8.92 18.70
N PHE A 95 6.02 10.08 18.16
CA PHE A 95 5.10 11.12 17.72
C PHE A 95 4.86 11.00 16.21
N LEU A 96 3.61 10.80 15.84
CA LEU A 96 3.16 10.75 14.44
C LEU A 96 2.87 12.17 13.93
N SER A 97 3.05 12.40 12.63
CA SER A 97 2.66 13.67 12.02
C SER A 97 1.13 13.84 12.07
N PRO A 98 0.59 15.07 12.16
CA PRO A 98 -0.85 15.31 12.16
C PRO A 98 -1.57 14.71 10.94
N ASN A 99 -0.93 14.74 9.77
CA ASN A 99 -1.47 14.15 8.54
C ASN A 99 -1.60 12.62 8.64
N LEU A 100 -0.61 11.96 9.23
CA LEU A 100 -0.62 10.52 9.44
C LEU A 100 -1.66 10.12 10.51
N ILE A 101 -1.79 10.90 11.59
CA ILE A 101 -2.82 10.69 12.61
C ILE A 101 -4.22 10.78 11.97
N LYS A 102 -4.46 11.80 11.15
CA LYS A 102 -5.73 11.95 10.43
C LYS A 102 -5.98 10.77 9.50
N TRP A 103 -4.98 10.39 8.69
CA TRP A 103 -5.09 9.28 7.75
C TRP A 103 -5.42 7.93 8.42
N LEU A 104 -4.82 7.67 9.59
CA LEU A 104 -5.11 6.49 10.42
C LEU A 104 -6.54 6.55 10.98
N THR A 105 -6.94 7.70 11.52
CA THR A 105 -8.27 7.91 12.12
C THR A 105 -9.38 7.73 11.10
N ASP A 106 -9.21 8.27 9.88
CA ASP A 106 -10.16 8.13 8.77
C ASP A 106 -10.39 6.67 8.36
N ARG A 107 -9.47 5.76 8.72
CA ARG A 107 -9.52 4.30 8.44
C ARG A 107 -9.82 3.46 9.68
N ASN A 108 -10.21 4.08 10.80
CA ASN A 108 -10.40 3.42 12.09
C ASN A 108 -9.16 2.64 12.58
N LEU A 109 -7.96 3.09 12.21
CA LEU A 109 -6.69 2.57 12.69
C LEU A 109 -6.24 3.39 13.90
N SER A 110 -5.63 2.74 14.89
CA SER A 110 -5.23 3.44 16.10
C SER A 110 -4.00 4.33 15.85
N ALA A 111 -4.12 5.60 16.21
CA ALA A 111 -3.07 6.61 16.13
C ALA A 111 -2.23 6.72 17.40
N GLU A 112 -2.38 5.76 18.33
CA GLU A 112 -1.53 5.68 19.51
C GLU A 112 -0.05 5.57 19.13
N SER A 113 0.78 6.06 20.04
CA SER A 113 2.22 6.14 19.89
C SER A 113 2.89 4.78 19.64
N ARG A 114 3.05 4.44 18.36
CA ARG A 114 3.59 3.17 17.87
C ARG A 114 4.66 3.40 16.81
N LEU A 115 5.54 2.42 16.65
CA LEU A 115 6.44 2.40 15.51
C LEU A 115 5.69 1.81 14.31
N ILE A 116 5.54 2.62 13.26
CA ILE A 116 4.89 2.25 12.00
C ILE A 116 5.76 2.62 10.82
N HIS A 117 5.63 1.84 9.75
CA HIS A 117 6.01 2.29 8.43
C HIS A 117 4.85 2.09 7.46
N LEU A 118 4.69 3.05 6.56
CA LEU A 118 3.68 3.05 5.52
C LEU A 118 4.39 2.87 4.18
N GLU A 119 3.92 1.92 3.40
CA GLU A 119 4.37 1.68 2.03
C GLU A 119 3.19 1.92 1.09
N GLU A 120 3.44 2.58 -0.04
CA GLU A 120 2.43 2.92 -1.04
C GLU A 120 3.01 2.80 -2.45
N GLY A 121 2.17 2.40 -3.41
CA GLY A 121 2.55 2.23 -4.81
C GLY A 121 1.35 2.16 -5.74
#